data_AF-A0A6H2NMJ4-F1
#
_entry.id   AF-A0A6H2NMJ4-F1
#
_cell.length_a   1.000
_cell.length_b   1.000
_cell.length_c   1.000
_cell.angle_alpha   90.00
_cell.angle_beta   90.00
_cell.angle_gamma   90.00
#
_symmetry.space_group_name_H-M   'P 1'
#
loop_
_entity.id
_entity.type
_entity.pdbx_description
1 polymer ?
#
loop_
_entity_poly.entity_id
_entity_poly.type
_entity_poly.pdbx_seq_one_letter_code
_entity_poly.pdbx_strand_id
1 'polypeptide(L)'
;EELFQAGLIKVVFATETLAAGINMPARTTVIASLSKRTDNGHRLLTSSEFLQMAGRAGRRGMDLQGHVVTVESPFEGSREAVHLATSGADPLVSQFTPSYGMVLNLLQTHSLEEAKNLVERSFGQYLATLHLAPQQAEIQRLEQAIAHHQAQLDTIDQAVLADYAKLKGRLKEERRLLKTLQQQAAAVLTEDVAKMVPFAIAGTLLTLKGKHIPVAQPVPAVLVTKLQGSGQFPYLVCLTQDNRWYVVTAADVVGLHADIPRLQAVDTLAPPTDLPPAPGQHRRGDDQTAALVATLPTPPSLDMMAPEVKDQLDRTQQVEAALDNHPARQWDNPNALLKRQKQLEGLQAEWRDRVEKLARHTGRYWQEFLNIMDVLKHFGGLHNNKPTELGEMAAAIRGDNELWLALALDSEEFDHLDAAQLAAACAALVTENSRPDSWCRYQLSDTVEDALGGLHTIRRQLFKQQHRHWVTAPIWLEYDLVGLVEQWALQVDWVTLCDHTSLDEGDIVRILRRTLDVLSQIPHVPYLSDTLRTTARDAKDLLNRFPVNEEIN
;
A
#
# COMPACT_ATOMS: atom_id res chain seq x y z
N GLU A 1 1.09 -43.64 20.18
CA GLU A 1 -0.05 -43.04 20.93
C GLU A 1 -0.62 -43.99 21.98
N GLU A 2 -0.92 -45.23 21.62
CA GLU A 2 -1.48 -46.25 22.51
C GLU A 2 -0.70 -46.41 23.83
N LEU A 3 0.64 -46.49 23.77
CA LEU A 3 1.49 -46.60 24.96
C LEU A 3 1.40 -45.37 25.89
N PHE A 4 1.13 -44.18 25.34
CA PHE A 4 0.91 -42.97 26.14
C PHE A 4 -0.48 -42.99 26.79
N GLN A 5 -1.51 -43.38 26.04
CA GLN A 5 -2.87 -43.56 26.58
C GLN A 5 -2.94 -44.64 27.67
N ALA A 6 -2.19 -45.74 27.50
CA ALA A 6 -2.01 -46.78 28.51
C ALA A 6 -1.17 -46.31 29.72
N GLY A 7 -0.61 -45.10 29.67
CA GLY A 7 0.21 -44.53 30.73
C GLY A 7 1.58 -45.18 30.88
N LEU A 8 2.06 -45.94 29.90
CA LEU A 8 3.39 -46.56 29.90
C LEU A 8 4.48 -45.54 29.55
N ILE A 9 4.15 -44.57 28.70
CA ILE A 9 5.01 -43.42 28.39
C ILE A 9 4.61 -42.24 29.26
N LYS A 10 5.56 -41.66 29.99
CA LYS A 10 5.32 -40.53 30.90
C LYS A 10 5.63 -39.16 30.30
N VAL A 11 6.51 -39.12 29.30
CA VAL A 11 6.97 -37.89 28.63
C VAL A 11 6.94 -38.15 27.13
N VAL A 12 6.36 -37.22 26.38
CA VAL A 12 6.29 -37.25 24.92
C VAL A 12 6.86 -35.95 24.38
N PHE A 13 7.79 -36.06 23.43
CA PHE A 13 8.25 -34.95 22.62
C PHE A 13 7.44 -34.96 21.32
N ALA A 14 6.78 -33.85 21.00
CA ALA A 14 5.86 -33.74 19.88
C ALA A 14 6.11 -32.44 19.11
N THR A 15 6.01 -32.51 17.78
CA THR A 15 5.95 -31.33 16.92
C THR A 15 4.53 -30.73 16.95
N GLU A 16 4.36 -29.52 16.40
CA GLU A 16 3.08 -28.81 16.37
C GLU A 16 1.95 -29.65 15.75
N THR A 17 2.20 -30.29 14.61
CA THR A 17 1.21 -31.13 13.90
C THR A 17 0.76 -32.31 14.75
N LEU A 18 1.68 -32.94 15.47
CA LEU A 18 1.39 -34.03 16.38
C LEU A 18 0.60 -33.56 17.61
N ALA A 19 0.94 -32.38 18.15
CA ALA A 19 0.24 -31.77 19.28
C ALA A 19 -1.19 -31.33 18.92
N ALA A 20 -1.43 -30.87 17.69
CA ALA A 20 -2.75 -30.47 17.20
C ALA A 20 -3.62 -31.68 16.81
N GLY A 21 -3.04 -32.75 16.27
CA GLY A 21 -3.78 -33.88 15.68
C GLY A 21 -4.26 -34.97 16.64
N ILE A 22 -3.64 -35.13 17.82
CA ILE A 22 -3.87 -36.32 18.63
C ILE A 22 -4.76 -36.08 19.85
N ASN A 23 -5.69 -37.00 20.11
CA ASN A 23 -6.45 -37.07 21.37
C ASN A 23 -5.61 -37.65 22.53
N MET A 24 -4.52 -36.97 22.89
CA MET A 24 -3.62 -37.35 23.99
C MET A 24 -3.50 -36.19 25.01
N PRO A 25 -4.46 -36.05 25.95
CA PRO A 25 -4.34 -35.06 27.01
C PRO A 25 -3.26 -35.45 28.03
N ALA A 26 -2.49 -34.47 28.47
CA ALA A 26 -1.41 -34.63 29.45
C ALA A 26 -1.70 -33.79 30.70
N ARG A 27 -1.09 -34.10 31.85
CA ARG A 27 -1.22 -33.24 33.04
C ARG A 27 -0.53 -31.88 32.83
N THR A 28 0.59 -31.89 32.11
CA THR A 28 1.43 -30.73 31.86
C THR A 28 1.81 -30.68 30.38
N THR A 29 1.72 -29.50 29.78
CA THR A 29 2.30 -29.21 28.46
C THR A 29 3.51 -28.30 28.64
N VAL A 30 4.61 -28.63 27.97
CA VAL A 30 5.81 -27.78 27.90
C VAL A 30 5.97 -27.28 26.48
N ILE A 31 6.00 -25.97 26.30
CA ILE A 31 6.21 -25.29 25.01
C ILE A 31 7.66 -24.83 24.96
N ALA A 32 8.46 -25.51 24.13
CA ALA A 32 9.90 -25.31 24.07
C ALA A 32 10.32 -24.00 23.37
N SER A 33 9.50 -23.49 22.45
CA SER A 33 9.71 -22.20 21.81
C SER A 33 8.36 -21.56 21.47
N LEU A 34 8.27 -20.24 21.58
CA LEU A 34 7.11 -19.42 21.23
C LEU A 34 7.16 -18.91 19.80
N SER A 35 8.16 -19.34 19.02
CA SER A 35 8.33 -18.96 17.62
C SER A 35 8.61 -20.20 16.78
N LYS A 36 8.27 -20.09 15.50
CA LYS A 36 8.51 -21.15 14.52
C LYS A 36 9.03 -20.59 13.21
N ARG A 37 9.76 -21.43 12.48
CA ARG A 37 10.21 -21.14 11.12
C ARG A 37 9.07 -21.41 10.15
N THR A 38 8.86 -20.46 9.25
CA THR A 38 7.92 -20.52 8.13
C THR A 38 8.69 -20.25 6.84
N ASP A 39 8.03 -20.41 5.70
CA ASP A 39 8.63 -20.12 4.38
C ASP A 39 9.08 -18.65 4.26
N ASN A 40 8.43 -17.76 5.01
CA ASN A 40 8.75 -16.32 5.06
C ASN A 40 9.70 -15.95 6.23
N GLY A 41 10.33 -16.93 6.88
CA GLY A 41 11.25 -16.74 8.00
C GLY A 41 10.65 -17.09 9.36
N HIS A 42 11.28 -16.63 10.44
CA HIS A 42 10.82 -16.89 11.81
C HIS A 42 9.65 -15.95 12.18
N ARG A 43 8.58 -16.52 12.73
CA ARG A 43 7.47 -15.77 13.33
C ARG A 43 7.11 -16.30 14.71
N LEU A 44 6.53 -15.44 15.54
CA LEU A 44 5.87 -15.88 16.77
C LEU A 44 4.70 -16.82 16.41
N LEU A 45 4.41 -17.77 17.30
CA LEU A 45 3.19 -18.56 17.25
C LEU A 45 1.96 -17.65 17.23
N THR A 46 0.89 -18.10 16.58
CA THR A 46 -0.39 -17.41 16.70
C THR A 46 -1.09 -17.80 18.02
N SER A 47 -2.08 -17.02 18.42
CA SER A 47 -2.82 -17.28 19.67
C SER A 47 -3.50 -18.65 19.62
N SER A 48 -4.08 -19.01 18.47
CA SER A 48 -4.71 -20.31 18.25
C SER A 48 -3.71 -21.46 18.33
N GLU A 49 -2.52 -21.33 17.74
CA GLU A 49 -1.45 -22.36 17.82
C GLU A 49 -1.03 -22.59 19.28
N PHE A 50 -0.80 -21.50 20.02
CA PHE A 50 -0.47 -21.56 21.44
C PHE A 50 -1.58 -22.20 22.27
N LEU A 51 -2.84 -21.75 22.09
CA LEU A 51 -3.99 -22.26 22.84
C LEU A 51 -4.30 -23.73 22.52
N GLN A 52 -4.06 -24.19 21.29
CA GLN A 52 -4.19 -25.61 20.92
C GLN A 52 -3.19 -26.49 21.68
N MET A 53 -1.93 -26.07 21.78
CA MET A 53 -0.91 -26.79 22.55
C MET A 53 -1.18 -26.73 24.05
N ALA A 54 -1.47 -25.53 24.57
CA ALA A 54 -1.81 -25.31 25.98
C ALA A 54 -3.05 -26.11 26.40
N GLY A 55 -4.05 -26.24 25.53
CA GLY A 55 -5.29 -26.98 25.77
C GLY A 55 -5.12 -28.49 25.95
N ARG A 56 -3.92 -29.04 25.69
CA ARG A 56 -3.58 -30.43 26.02
C ARG A 56 -3.30 -30.65 27.50
N ALA A 57 -3.05 -29.58 28.26
CA ALA A 57 -2.78 -29.66 29.68
C ALA A 57 -4.09 -29.81 30.49
N GLY A 58 -4.11 -30.77 31.40
CA GLY A 58 -5.25 -31.12 32.25
C GLY A 58 -6.11 -32.23 31.66
N ARG A 59 -6.11 -33.39 32.29
CA ARG A 59 -6.94 -34.54 31.88
C ARG A 59 -8.28 -34.50 32.59
N ARG A 60 -9.37 -34.52 31.81
CA ARG A 60 -10.75 -34.55 32.32
C ARG A 60 -10.95 -35.72 33.28
N GLY A 61 -11.42 -35.43 34.49
CA GLY A 61 -11.69 -36.44 35.52
C GLY A 61 -10.46 -37.01 36.25
N MET A 62 -9.24 -36.60 35.88
CA MET A 62 -8.01 -37.08 36.53
C MET A 62 -7.21 -35.96 37.21
N ASP A 63 -7.17 -34.76 36.62
CA ASP A 63 -6.38 -33.64 37.14
C ASP A 63 -7.31 -32.50 37.61
N LEU A 64 -6.97 -31.87 38.75
CA LEU A 64 -7.68 -30.68 39.25
C LEU A 64 -7.38 -29.43 38.41
N GLN A 65 -6.17 -29.35 37.86
CA GLN A 65 -5.69 -28.24 37.04
C GLN A 65 -4.66 -28.77 36.02
N GLY A 66 -4.62 -28.14 34.84
CA GLY A 66 -3.57 -28.34 33.86
C GLY A 66 -2.42 -27.37 34.07
N HIS A 67 -1.19 -27.80 33.80
CA HIS A 67 -0.01 -26.94 33.87
C HIS A 67 0.54 -26.66 32.47
N VAL A 68 0.80 -25.38 32.16
CA VAL A 68 1.46 -24.98 30.91
C VAL A 68 2.76 -24.29 31.28
N VAL A 69 3.86 -24.78 30.73
CA VAL A 69 5.21 -24.25 30.98
C VAL A 69 5.80 -23.79 29.66
N THR A 70 6.24 -22.54 29.59
CA THR A 70 6.95 -21.98 28.43
C THR A 70 8.42 -21.83 28.78
N VAL A 71 9.31 -22.22 27.86
CA VAL A 71 10.75 -22.06 28.03
C VAL A 71 11.16 -20.67 27.53
N GLU A 72 11.90 -19.92 28.34
CA GLU A 72 12.44 -18.61 27.96
C GLU A 72 13.66 -18.79 27.04
N SER A 73 13.78 -17.95 26.01
CA SER A 73 14.95 -17.87 25.14
C SER A 73 15.44 -16.42 25.02
N PRO A 74 16.62 -16.16 24.45
CA PRO A 74 17.12 -14.79 24.24
C PRO A 74 16.22 -13.89 23.38
N PHE A 75 15.29 -14.47 22.61
CA PHE A 75 14.43 -13.75 21.66
C PHE A 75 12.97 -13.65 22.09
N GLU A 76 12.55 -14.43 23.08
CA GLU A 76 11.16 -14.59 23.50
C GLU A 76 11.08 -14.97 24.98
N GLY A 77 10.17 -14.35 25.72
CA GLY A 77 10.08 -14.57 27.16
C GLY A 77 8.66 -14.41 27.70
N SER A 78 8.57 -13.97 28.96
CA SER A 78 7.31 -13.92 29.69
C SER A 78 6.29 -12.97 29.06
N ARG A 79 6.73 -11.92 28.36
CA ARG A 79 5.84 -10.94 27.74
C ARG A 79 5.06 -11.55 26.58
N GLU A 80 5.76 -12.25 25.69
CA GLU A 80 5.17 -12.92 24.54
C GLU A 80 4.27 -14.07 25.01
N ALA A 81 4.70 -14.83 26.01
CA ALA A 81 3.90 -15.89 26.62
C ALA A 81 2.57 -15.36 27.20
N VAL A 82 2.62 -14.26 27.97
CA VAL A 82 1.41 -13.63 28.54
C VAL A 82 0.50 -13.10 27.43
N HIS A 83 1.07 -12.50 26.38
CA HIS A 83 0.29 -12.03 25.24
C HIS A 83 -0.46 -13.18 24.56
N LEU A 84 0.22 -14.28 24.25
CA LEU A 84 -0.40 -15.46 23.62
C LEU A 84 -1.45 -16.12 24.51
N ALA A 85 -1.17 -16.21 25.82
CA ALA A 85 -2.08 -16.84 26.78
C ALA A 85 -3.34 -16.02 27.09
N THR A 86 -3.27 -14.69 26.98
CA THR A 86 -4.40 -13.78 27.26
C THR A 86 -5.14 -13.33 26.00
N SER A 87 -4.59 -13.58 24.83
CA SER A 87 -5.25 -13.28 23.56
C SER A 87 -6.39 -14.25 23.28
N GLY A 88 -7.44 -13.77 22.62
CA GLY A 88 -8.49 -14.62 22.09
C GLY A 88 -7.98 -15.49 20.93
N ALA A 89 -8.76 -16.51 20.56
CA ALA A 89 -8.46 -17.29 19.36
C ALA A 89 -8.41 -16.40 18.11
N ASP A 90 -7.48 -16.69 17.21
CA ASP A 90 -7.35 -15.97 15.95
C ASP A 90 -8.62 -16.14 15.10
N PRO A 91 -9.03 -15.11 14.32
CA PRO A 91 -10.19 -15.23 13.45
C PRO A 91 -9.97 -16.31 12.38
N LEU A 92 -11.03 -17.01 12.01
CA LEU A 92 -10.99 -17.95 10.89
C LEU A 92 -10.86 -17.16 9.58
N VAL A 93 -9.72 -17.32 8.91
CA VAL A 93 -9.45 -16.69 7.60
C VAL A 93 -9.62 -17.73 6.50
N SER A 94 -10.35 -17.38 5.44
CA SER A 94 -10.48 -18.23 4.26
C SER A 94 -9.14 -18.32 3.51
N GLN A 95 -8.67 -19.54 3.27
CA GLN A 95 -7.55 -19.85 2.36
C GLN A 95 -8.03 -20.32 0.98
N PHE A 96 -9.30 -20.06 0.66
CA PHE A 96 -9.88 -20.41 -0.64
C PHE A 96 -9.09 -19.76 -1.77
N THR A 97 -8.61 -20.57 -2.70
CA THR A 97 -7.97 -20.17 -3.95
C THR A 97 -8.46 -21.15 -5.03
N PRO A 98 -8.93 -20.69 -6.20
CA PRO A 98 -9.32 -21.59 -7.28
C PRO A 98 -8.14 -22.47 -7.74
N SER A 99 -8.35 -23.78 -7.92
CA SER A 99 -7.40 -24.72 -8.54
C SER A 99 -7.85 -25.12 -9.95
N TYR A 100 -6.97 -25.74 -10.75
CA TYR A 100 -7.34 -26.25 -12.07
C TYR A 100 -8.46 -27.28 -11.97
N GLY A 101 -8.30 -28.25 -11.06
CA GLY A 101 -9.32 -29.28 -10.82
C GLY A 101 -10.67 -28.68 -10.44
N MET A 102 -10.70 -27.67 -9.57
CA MET A 102 -11.94 -26.98 -9.20
C MET A 102 -12.61 -26.31 -10.41
N VAL A 103 -11.85 -25.54 -11.20
CA VAL A 103 -12.38 -24.82 -12.38
C VAL A 103 -12.97 -25.81 -13.37
N LEU A 104 -12.25 -26.90 -13.66
CA LEU A 104 -12.71 -27.94 -14.57
C LEU A 104 -13.99 -28.61 -14.05
N ASN A 105 -14.01 -29.07 -12.79
CA ASN A 105 -15.19 -29.72 -12.19
C ASN A 105 -16.44 -28.83 -12.18
N LEU A 106 -16.27 -27.53 -11.92
CA LEU A 106 -17.38 -26.57 -12.00
C LEU A 106 -17.89 -26.42 -13.43
N LEU A 107 -17.01 -26.27 -14.42
CA LEU A 107 -17.38 -26.10 -15.82
C LEU A 107 -17.95 -27.37 -16.49
N GLN A 108 -17.74 -28.56 -15.91
CA GLN A 108 -18.41 -29.79 -16.37
C GLN A 108 -19.91 -29.76 -16.07
N THR A 109 -20.28 -29.22 -14.91
CA THR A 109 -21.62 -29.37 -14.33
C THR A 109 -22.44 -28.09 -14.32
N HIS A 110 -21.79 -26.92 -14.42
CA HIS A 110 -22.40 -25.61 -14.31
C HIS A 110 -22.04 -24.74 -15.52
N SER A 111 -22.92 -23.80 -15.83
CA SER A 111 -22.61 -22.69 -16.74
C SER A 111 -21.59 -21.73 -16.11
N LEU A 112 -20.97 -20.88 -16.93
CA LEU A 112 -20.00 -19.90 -16.45
C LEU A 112 -20.60 -18.93 -15.42
N GLU A 113 -21.88 -18.57 -15.60
CA GLU A 113 -22.59 -17.67 -14.68
C GLU A 113 -22.92 -18.35 -13.35
N GLU A 114 -23.31 -19.62 -13.37
CA GLU A 114 -23.50 -20.42 -12.16
C GLU A 114 -22.18 -20.64 -11.41
N ALA A 115 -21.09 -20.95 -12.12
CA ALA A 115 -19.76 -21.07 -11.54
C ALA A 115 -19.32 -19.77 -10.86
N LYS A 116 -19.56 -18.61 -11.51
CA LYS A 116 -19.32 -17.28 -10.92
C LYS A 116 -20.08 -17.11 -9.60
N ASN A 117 -21.37 -17.40 -9.60
CA ASN A 117 -22.22 -17.28 -8.41
C ASN A 117 -21.74 -18.19 -7.27
N LEU A 118 -21.19 -19.37 -7.56
CA LEU A 118 -20.63 -20.27 -6.56
C LEU A 118 -19.32 -19.74 -5.96
N VAL A 119 -18.41 -19.23 -6.80
CA VAL A 119 -17.15 -18.61 -6.33
C VAL A 119 -17.44 -17.36 -5.48
N GLU A 120 -18.44 -16.57 -5.87
CA GLU A 120 -18.90 -15.39 -5.13
C GLU A 120 -19.63 -15.73 -3.82
N ARG A 121 -19.99 -17.00 -3.59
CA ARG A 121 -20.53 -17.49 -2.30
C ARG A 121 -19.48 -18.12 -1.39
N SER A 122 -18.20 -18.12 -1.80
CA SER A 122 -17.12 -18.65 -0.99
C SER A 122 -17.02 -17.94 0.37
N PHE A 123 -16.55 -18.63 1.40
CA PHE A 123 -16.37 -18.04 2.74
C PHE A 123 -15.41 -16.83 2.72
N GLY A 124 -14.39 -16.86 1.85
CA GLY A 124 -13.52 -15.71 1.60
C GLY A 124 -14.27 -14.51 1.07
N GLN A 125 -15.15 -14.72 0.09
CA GLN A 125 -16.01 -13.66 -0.43
C GLN A 125 -17.02 -13.16 0.61
N TYR A 126 -17.55 -14.06 1.45
CA TYR A 126 -18.45 -13.69 2.54
C TYR A 126 -17.77 -12.80 3.57
N LEU A 127 -16.58 -13.16 4.04
CA LEU A 127 -15.79 -12.34 4.96
C LEU A 127 -15.40 -11.00 4.33
N ALA A 128 -15.00 -11.00 3.06
CA ALA A 128 -14.76 -9.77 2.32
C ALA A 128 -16.03 -8.91 2.31
N THR A 129 -17.19 -9.48 1.97
CA THR A 129 -18.47 -8.76 1.94
C THR A 129 -18.83 -8.16 3.30
N LEU A 130 -18.64 -8.90 4.41
CA LEU A 130 -18.87 -8.37 5.76
C LEU A 130 -17.96 -7.18 6.08
N HIS A 131 -16.67 -7.27 5.75
CA HIS A 131 -15.71 -6.16 5.95
C HIS A 131 -15.96 -5.00 4.98
N LEU A 132 -16.55 -5.27 3.82
CA LEU A 132 -16.89 -4.29 2.79
C LEU A 132 -18.26 -3.64 3.02
N ALA A 133 -19.13 -4.19 3.87
CA ALA A 133 -20.45 -3.61 4.15
C ALA A 133 -20.40 -2.14 4.64
N PRO A 134 -19.47 -1.73 5.53
CA PRO A 134 -19.28 -0.31 5.85
C PRO A 134 -18.85 0.53 4.65
N GLN A 135 -18.03 -0.02 3.75
CA GLN A 135 -17.62 0.67 2.52
C GLN A 135 -18.80 0.82 1.55
N GLN A 136 -19.64 -0.21 1.40
CA GLN A 136 -20.85 -0.15 0.58
C GLN A 136 -21.86 0.87 1.10
N ALA A 137 -22.08 0.91 2.42
CA ALA A 137 -22.93 1.92 3.05
C ALA A 137 -22.41 3.34 2.81
N GLU A 138 -21.09 3.53 2.86
CA GLU A 138 -20.47 4.84 2.59
C GLU A 138 -20.55 5.23 1.11
N ILE A 139 -20.41 4.28 0.18
CA ILE A 139 -20.64 4.50 -1.25
C ILE A 139 -22.08 4.98 -1.49
N GLN A 140 -23.08 4.32 -0.89
CA GLN A 140 -24.48 4.73 -0.98
C GLN A 140 -24.70 6.14 -0.40
N ARG A 141 -24.05 6.47 0.73
CA ARG A 141 -24.09 7.82 1.32
C ARG A 141 -23.50 8.87 0.37
N LEU A 142 -22.38 8.57 -0.26
CA LEU A 142 -21.73 9.43 -1.25
C LEU A 142 -22.60 9.62 -2.49
N GLU A 143 -23.25 8.57 -2.99
CA GLU A 143 -24.19 8.66 -4.13
C GLU A 143 -25.35 9.60 -3.83
N GLN A 144 -25.96 9.48 -2.65
CA GLN A 144 -27.03 10.39 -2.21
C GLN A 144 -26.55 11.84 -2.10
N ALA A 145 -25.35 12.06 -1.55
CA ALA A 145 -24.76 13.39 -1.45
C ALA A 145 -24.45 13.99 -2.83
N ILE A 146 -23.85 13.20 -3.74
CA ILE A 146 -23.58 13.57 -5.14
C ILE A 146 -24.88 13.97 -5.84
N ALA A 147 -25.92 13.15 -5.75
CA ALA A 147 -27.23 13.44 -6.35
C ALA A 147 -27.84 14.73 -5.79
N HIS A 148 -27.77 14.95 -4.47
CA HIS A 148 -28.25 16.18 -3.85
C HIS A 148 -27.48 17.44 -4.30
N HIS A 149 -26.16 17.32 -4.47
CA HIS A 149 -25.34 18.42 -4.96
C HIS A 149 -25.54 18.69 -6.46
N GLN A 150 -25.72 17.65 -7.28
CA GLN A 150 -26.02 17.73 -8.71
C GLN A 150 -27.38 18.39 -8.97
N ALA A 151 -28.44 17.94 -8.30
CA ALA A 151 -29.79 18.50 -8.48
C ALA A 151 -29.86 20.01 -8.20
N GLN A 152 -28.99 20.54 -7.33
CA GLN A 152 -28.91 21.97 -7.04
C GLN A 152 -28.00 22.76 -8.01
N LEU A 153 -27.19 22.06 -8.81
CA LEU A 153 -26.35 22.65 -9.86
C LEU A 153 -26.98 22.50 -11.25
N ASP A 154 -27.94 21.59 -11.44
CA ASP A 154 -28.64 21.35 -12.72
C ASP A 154 -29.42 22.58 -13.24
N THR A 155 -29.83 23.46 -12.34
CA THR A 155 -30.54 24.70 -12.71
C THR A 155 -29.61 25.83 -13.18
N ILE A 156 -28.30 25.58 -13.25
CA ILE A 156 -27.26 26.58 -13.46
C ILE A 156 -26.47 26.24 -14.71
N ASP A 157 -26.17 27.27 -15.51
CA ASP A 157 -25.28 27.11 -16.66
C ASP A 157 -23.84 26.82 -16.19
N GLN A 158 -23.41 25.58 -16.39
CA GLN A 158 -22.07 25.10 -15.99
C GLN A 158 -20.95 25.81 -16.76
N ALA A 159 -21.19 26.24 -18.01
CA ALA A 159 -20.18 26.93 -18.81
C ALA A 159 -19.88 28.32 -18.21
N VAL A 160 -20.94 29.05 -17.83
CA VAL A 160 -20.82 30.36 -17.18
C VAL A 160 -20.13 30.23 -15.82
N LEU A 161 -20.41 29.18 -15.04
CA LEU A 161 -19.76 28.95 -13.75
C LEU A 161 -18.27 28.61 -13.91
N ALA A 162 -17.91 27.81 -14.92
CA ALA A 162 -16.53 27.46 -15.24
C ALA A 162 -15.70 28.67 -15.69
N ASP A 163 -16.26 29.54 -16.52
CA ASP A 163 -15.60 30.79 -16.95
C ASP A 163 -15.37 31.73 -15.77
N TYR A 164 -16.37 31.86 -14.88
CA TYR A 164 -16.22 32.61 -13.64
C TYR A 164 -15.12 32.05 -12.73
N ALA A 165 -15.02 30.71 -12.61
CA ALA A 165 -13.96 30.03 -11.87
C ALA A 165 -12.57 30.37 -12.43
N LYS A 166 -12.44 30.35 -13.76
CA LYS A 166 -11.19 30.65 -14.48
C LYS A 166 -10.75 32.09 -14.28
N LEU A 167 -11.66 33.05 -14.38
CA LEU A 167 -11.38 34.47 -14.12
C LEU A 167 -10.99 34.72 -12.67
N LYS A 168 -11.66 34.07 -11.72
CA LYS A 168 -11.31 34.16 -10.29
C LYS A 168 -9.93 33.54 -9.99
N GLY A 169 -9.62 32.40 -10.62
CA GLY A 169 -8.30 31.79 -10.55
C GLY A 169 -7.21 32.71 -11.09
N ARG A 170 -7.46 33.35 -12.24
CA ARG A 170 -6.59 34.37 -12.81
C ARG A 170 -6.41 35.55 -11.86
N LEU A 171 -7.49 36.14 -11.35
CA LEU A 171 -7.41 37.27 -10.41
C LEU A 171 -6.55 36.96 -9.18
N LYS A 172 -6.67 35.74 -8.64
CA LYS A 172 -5.86 35.29 -7.51
C LYS A 172 -4.36 35.29 -7.85
N GLU A 173 -3.99 34.79 -9.02
CA GLU A 173 -2.59 34.76 -9.45
C GLU A 173 -2.07 36.16 -9.79
N GLU A 174 -2.86 36.98 -10.49
CA GLU A 174 -2.49 38.38 -10.81
C GLU A 174 -2.26 39.21 -9.54
N ARG A 175 -3.10 39.03 -8.49
CA ARG A 175 -2.92 39.66 -7.18
C ARG A 175 -1.67 39.16 -6.45
N ARG A 176 -1.33 37.87 -6.59
CA ARG A 176 -0.11 37.30 -6.01
C ARG A 176 1.14 37.87 -6.68
N LEU A 177 1.12 37.98 -8.00
CA LEU A 177 2.18 38.60 -8.79
C LEU A 177 2.33 40.08 -8.42
N LEU A 178 1.23 40.84 -8.36
CA LEU A 178 1.23 42.24 -7.95
C LEU A 178 1.87 42.44 -6.58
N LYS A 179 1.46 41.63 -5.58
CA LYS A 179 2.06 41.67 -4.24
C LYS A 179 3.56 41.40 -4.25
N THR A 180 4.00 40.45 -5.08
CA THR A 180 5.42 40.08 -5.20
C THR A 180 6.23 41.23 -5.81
N LEU A 181 5.72 41.84 -6.90
CA LEU A 181 6.36 42.99 -7.55
C LEU A 181 6.39 44.23 -6.65
N GLN A 182 5.31 44.51 -5.91
CA GLN A 182 5.28 45.60 -4.93
C GLN A 182 6.32 45.42 -3.82
N GLN A 183 6.52 44.18 -3.35
CA GLN A 183 7.55 43.86 -2.36
C GLN A 183 8.97 44.04 -2.92
N GLN A 184 9.21 43.61 -4.16
CA GLN A 184 10.50 43.77 -4.84
C GLN A 184 10.81 45.25 -5.10
N ALA A 185 9.85 46.01 -5.63
CA ALA A 185 10.00 47.44 -5.88
C ALA A 185 10.28 48.21 -4.58
N ALA A 186 9.54 47.90 -3.50
CA ALA A 186 9.78 48.51 -2.19
C ALA A 186 11.16 48.18 -1.62
N ALA A 187 11.67 46.96 -1.82
CA ALA A 187 13.01 46.57 -1.36
C ALA A 187 14.12 47.32 -2.11
N VAL A 188 14.03 47.43 -3.44
CA VAL A 188 14.98 48.18 -4.28
C VAL A 188 14.99 49.66 -3.89
N LEU A 189 13.81 50.29 -3.78
CA LEU A 189 13.67 51.67 -3.31
C LEU A 189 14.26 51.89 -1.92
N THR A 190 14.04 50.97 -0.97
CA THR A 190 14.58 51.08 0.39
C THR A 190 16.11 50.99 0.39
N GLU A 191 16.70 50.11 -0.43
CA GLU A 191 18.16 49.98 -0.54
C GLU A 191 18.81 51.21 -1.15
N ASP A 192 18.23 51.77 -2.22
CA ASP A 192 18.72 52.98 -2.87
C ASP A 192 18.57 54.21 -1.95
N VAL A 193 17.42 54.32 -1.27
CA VAL A 193 17.16 55.40 -0.32
C VAL A 193 18.09 55.33 0.89
N ALA A 194 18.37 54.14 1.44
CA ALA A 194 19.30 53.98 2.56
C ALA A 194 20.72 54.48 2.24
N LYS A 195 21.16 54.40 0.98
CA LYS A 195 22.46 54.94 0.51
C LYS A 195 22.45 56.47 0.43
N MET A 196 21.30 57.09 0.15
CA MET A 196 21.15 58.55 -0.03
C MET A 196 20.81 59.30 1.26
N VAL A 197 20.08 58.66 2.18
CA VAL A 197 19.62 59.23 3.45
C VAL A 197 20.72 59.90 4.31
N PRO A 198 21.95 59.36 4.41
CA PRO A 198 23.03 60.03 5.14
C PRO A 198 23.37 61.42 4.60
N PHE A 199 23.11 61.70 3.32
CA PHE A 199 23.38 62.98 2.66
C PHE A 199 22.18 63.94 2.66
N ALA A 200 21.00 63.50 3.12
CA ALA A 200 19.80 64.34 3.19
C ALA A 200 19.99 65.55 4.12
N ILE A 201 19.42 66.70 3.80
CA ILE A 201 19.55 67.93 4.59
C ILE A 201 18.24 68.17 5.35
N ALA A 202 18.28 68.95 6.44
CA ALA A 202 17.06 69.42 7.10
C ALA A 202 16.11 70.09 6.07
N GLY A 203 14.82 69.81 6.18
CA GLY A 203 13.78 70.22 5.25
C GLY A 203 13.55 69.26 4.06
N THR A 204 14.34 68.19 3.87
CA THR A 204 14.08 67.18 2.83
C THR A 204 12.84 66.35 3.15
N LEU A 205 11.97 66.13 2.16
CA LEU A 205 10.79 65.28 2.28
C LEU A 205 11.18 63.80 2.18
N LEU A 206 10.67 63.00 3.12
CA LEU A 206 10.89 61.58 3.27
C LEU A 206 9.54 60.84 3.30
N THR A 207 9.56 59.56 2.97
CA THR A 207 8.43 58.64 3.19
C THR A 207 8.88 57.57 4.19
N LEU A 208 8.09 57.40 5.24
CA LEU A 208 8.47 56.66 6.42
C LEU A 208 7.61 55.41 6.58
N LYS A 209 8.26 54.24 6.65
CA LYS A 209 7.64 52.95 6.97
C LYS A 209 8.71 51.97 7.42
N GLY A 210 8.56 51.41 8.62
CA GLY A 210 9.58 50.52 9.17
C GLY A 210 9.22 50.01 10.55
N LYS A 211 10.16 49.33 11.19
CA LYS A 211 9.98 48.70 12.51
C LYS A 211 9.65 49.74 13.59
N HIS A 212 10.17 50.95 13.46
CA HIS A 212 10.03 52.02 14.45
C HIS A 212 8.80 52.93 14.20
N ILE A 213 7.96 52.60 13.21
CA ILE A 213 6.85 53.45 12.78
C ILE A 213 5.57 52.59 12.67
N PRO A 214 4.72 52.61 13.71
CA PRO A 214 3.55 51.72 13.80
C PRO A 214 2.36 52.24 12.98
N VAL A 215 2.56 52.39 11.67
CA VAL A 215 1.55 52.88 10.72
C VAL A 215 1.24 51.81 9.65
N ALA A 216 -0.03 51.69 9.28
CA ALA A 216 -0.48 50.67 8.32
C ALA A 216 -0.01 50.99 6.88
N GLN A 217 0.12 52.27 6.53
CA GLN A 217 0.57 52.76 5.23
C GLN A 217 1.78 53.68 5.40
N PRO A 218 2.70 53.78 4.42
CA PRO A 218 3.83 54.71 4.49
C PRO A 218 3.34 56.15 4.69
N VAL A 219 3.94 56.87 5.64
CA VAL A 219 3.54 58.24 5.98
C VAL A 219 4.58 59.25 5.47
N PRO A 220 4.15 60.34 4.80
CA PRO A 220 5.05 61.43 4.43
C PRO A 220 5.60 62.14 5.68
N ALA A 221 6.86 62.49 5.66
CA ALA A 221 7.52 63.19 6.75
C ALA A 221 8.60 64.14 6.24
N VAL A 222 8.96 65.15 7.02
CA VAL A 222 10.09 66.03 6.74
C VAL A 222 11.23 65.76 7.72
N LEU A 223 12.46 65.71 7.21
CA LEU A 223 13.65 65.60 8.03
C LEU A 223 13.91 66.92 8.76
N VAL A 224 13.93 66.90 10.10
CA VAL A 224 14.17 68.11 10.90
C VAL A 224 15.62 68.20 11.35
N THR A 225 16.16 67.13 11.93
CA THR A 225 17.56 67.11 12.35
C THR A 225 18.12 65.69 12.40
N LYS A 226 19.43 65.57 12.57
CA LYS A 226 20.16 64.31 12.71
C LYS A 226 20.81 64.24 14.09
N LEU A 227 20.62 63.13 14.78
CA LEU A 227 21.22 62.84 16.08
C LEU A 227 22.33 61.80 15.92
N GLN A 228 23.40 61.90 16.72
CA GLN A 228 24.42 60.85 16.76
C GLN A 228 23.82 59.59 17.38
N GLY A 229 23.80 58.50 16.61
CA GLY A 229 23.34 57.20 17.05
C GLY A 229 24.48 56.31 17.56
N SER A 230 24.13 55.16 18.14
CA SER A 230 25.11 54.18 18.64
C SER A 230 25.77 53.32 17.55
N GLY A 231 25.48 53.59 16.26
CA GLY A 231 25.97 52.82 15.10
C GLY A 231 26.61 53.72 14.03
N GLN A 232 26.94 53.14 12.86
CA GLN A 232 27.63 53.84 11.77
C GLN A 232 26.80 54.96 11.11
N PHE A 233 25.48 54.95 11.25
CA PHE A 233 24.55 55.93 10.66
C PHE A 233 23.81 56.74 11.75
N PRO A 234 23.56 58.04 11.53
CA PRO A 234 22.84 58.88 12.49
C PRO A 234 21.36 58.50 12.58
N TYR A 235 20.74 58.80 13.74
CA TYR A 235 19.29 58.77 13.87
C TYR A 235 18.68 60.02 13.25
N LEU A 236 17.53 59.88 12.62
CA LEU A 236 16.81 60.96 11.97
C LEU A 236 15.64 61.38 12.84
N VAL A 237 15.50 62.67 13.09
CA VAL A 237 14.32 63.24 13.72
C VAL A 237 13.43 63.79 12.63
N CYS A 238 12.28 63.16 12.44
CA CYS A 238 11.35 63.47 11.37
C CYS A 238 10.01 63.91 11.93
N LEU A 239 9.38 64.87 11.25
CA LEU A 239 8.02 65.32 11.54
C LEU A 239 7.07 64.80 10.45
N THR A 240 6.11 63.98 10.84
CA THR A 240 5.15 63.31 9.92
C THR A 240 3.94 64.16 9.59
N GLN A 241 3.24 63.79 8.51
CA GLN A 241 2.01 64.44 8.06
C GLN A 241 0.87 64.44 9.10
N ASP A 242 0.90 63.52 10.06
CA ASP A 242 -0.07 63.44 11.16
C ASP A 242 0.29 64.34 12.36
N ASN A 243 1.19 65.31 12.15
CA ASN A 243 1.74 66.18 13.19
C ASN A 243 2.36 65.39 14.35
N ARG A 244 3.20 64.39 14.02
CA ARG A 244 3.95 63.60 15.01
C ARG A 244 5.44 63.58 14.70
N TRP A 245 6.23 63.82 15.72
CA TRP A 245 7.67 63.63 15.74
C TRP A 245 8.00 62.14 15.89
N TYR A 246 8.96 61.66 15.12
CA TYR A 246 9.53 60.32 15.25
C TYR A 246 11.05 60.39 15.21
N VAL A 247 11.70 59.62 16.07
CA VAL A 247 13.11 59.28 15.95
C VAL A 247 13.23 57.96 15.21
N VAL A 248 13.84 57.97 14.03
CA VAL A 248 13.88 56.83 13.11
C VAL A 248 15.29 56.53 12.64
N THR A 249 15.50 55.33 12.12
CA THR A 249 16.77 54.94 11.49
C THR A 249 16.68 55.09 9.97
N ALA A 250 17.82 55.04 9.28
CA ALA A 250 17.84 55.04 7.81
C ALA A 250 17.04 53.86 7.21
N ALA A 251 16.93 52.74 7.92
CA ALA A 251 16.15 51.56 7.50
C ALA A 251 14.63 51.76 7.59
N ASP A 252 14.14 52.81 8.27
CA ASP A 252 12.72 53.14 8.35
C ASP A 252 12.28 54.14 7.27
N VAL A 253 13.22 54.60 6.42
CA VAL A 253 12.98 55.52 5.31
C VAL A 253 12.81 54.71 4.03
N VAL A 254 11.60 54.75 3.46
CA VAL A 254 11.23 54.01 2.24
C VAL A 254 11.13 54.90 1.00
N GLY A 255 11.31 56.22 1.16
CA GLY A 255 11.36 57.19 0.07
C GLY A 255 12.11 58.46 0.49
N LEU A 256 12.93 59.00 -0.41
CA LEU A 256 13.61 60.29 -0.27
C LEU A 256 13.33 61.11 -1.52
N HIS A 257 12.70 62.27 -1.36
CA HIS A 257 12.22 63.09 -2.48
C HIS A 257 13.09 64.34 -2.62
N ALA A 258 14.27 64.17 -3.22
CA ALA A 258 15.23 65.26 -3.44
C ALA A 258 14.74 66.27 -4.50
N ASP A 259 13.83 65.84 -5.39
CA ASP A 259 13.28 66.65 -6.49
C ASP A 259 12.24 67.66 -6.00
N ILE A 260 11.76 67.49 -4.76
CA ILE A 260 10.80 68.39 -4.12
C ILE A 260 11.59 69.47 -3.36
N PRO A 261 11.27 70.77 -3.53
CA PRO A 261 11.94 71.85 -2.82
C PRO A 261 11.93 71.63 -1.31
N ARG A 262 13.11 71.76 -0.68
CA ARG A 262 13.23 71.62 0.79
C ARG A 262 12.33 72.62 1.51
N LEU A 263 11.74 72.18 2.61
CA LEU A 263 10.90 73.03 3.44
C LEU A 263 11.78 73.94 4.32
N GLN A 264 12.03 75.17 3.87
CA GLN A 264 12.91 76.12 4.58
C GLN A 264 12.41 76.49 5.98
N ALA A 265 11.10 76.39 6.23
CA ALA A 265 10.49 76.62 7.54
C ALA A 265 10.97 75.63 8.63
N VAL A 266 11.67 74.56 8.24
CA VAL A 266 12.26 73.57 9.15
C VAL A 266 13.61 74.03 9.72
N ASP A 267 14.31 74.95 9.05
CA ASP A 267 15.64 75.42 9.49
C ASP A 267 15.59 76.12 10.87
N THR A 268 14.42 76.64 11.26
CA THR A 268 14.18 77.28 12.58
C THR A 268 13.46 76.36 13.58
N LEU A 269 13.16 75.11 13.19
CA LEU A 269 12.36 74.19 13.99
C LEU A 269 13.27 73.33 14.88
N ALA A 270 13.11 73.46 16.21
CA ALA A 270 13.80 72.61 17.17
C ALA A 270 12.92 71.40 17.57
N PRO A 271 13.49 70.19 17.70
CA PRO A 271 12.74 69.05 18.21
C PRO A 271 12.36 69.24 19.69
N PRO A 272 11.27 68.62 20.18
CA PRO A 272 10.84 68.75 21.57
C PRO A 272 11.92 68.26 22.56
N THR A 273 12.15 69.01 23.65
CA THR A 273 13.21 68.74 24.64
C THR A 273 13.03 67.45 25.44
N ASP A 274 11.82 66.92 25.49
CA ASP A 274 11.44 65.68 26.17
C ASP A 274 11.25 64.50 25.20
N LEU A 275 11.61 64.65 23.91
CA LEU A 275 11.70 63.53 22.98
C LEU A 275 13.03 62.79 23.20
N PRO A 276 13.04 61.55 23.71
CA PRO A 276 14.28 60.85 23.96
C PRO A 276 15.00 60.53 22.64
N PRO A 277 16.34 60.64 22.57
CA PRO A 277 17.12 60.43 21.34
C PRO A 277 17.34 58.93 21.04
N ALA A 278 16.26 58.15 21.01
CA ALA A 278 16.29 56.71 20.75
C ALA A 278 15.30 56.32 19.64
N PRO A 279 15.66 55.42 18.71
CA PRO A 279 14.75 54.97 17.64
C PRO A 279 13.42 54.43 18.17
N GLY A 280 12.32 54.77 17.50
CA GLY A 280 10.95 54.36 17.88
C GLY A 280 10.26 55.29 18.89
N GLN A 281 10.97 56.28 19.43
CA GLN A 281 10.36 57.32 20.25
C GLN A 281 9.58 58.29 19.38
N HIS A 282 8.39 58.67 19.85
CA HIS A 282 7.49 59.55 19.12
C HIS A 282 6.75 60.50 20.04
N ARG A 283 6.37 61.67 19.51
CA ARG A 283 5.61 62.68 20.26
C ARG A 283 4.68 63.46 19.34
N ARG A 284 3.52 63.88 19.85
CA ARG A 284 2.63 64.78 19.12
C ARG A 284 3.24 66.17 19.03
N GLY A 285 3.15 66.81 17.87
CA GLY A 285 3.58 68.18 17.65
C GLY A 285 2.60 69.21 18.21
N ASP A 286 3.02 70.48 18.19
CA ASP A 286 2.23 71.63 18.63
C ASP A 286 1.45 72.27 17.46
N ASP A 287 0.84 73.42 17.70
CA ASP A 287 0.06 74.15 16.69
C ASP A 287 0.95 74.76 15.58
N GLN A 288 2.24 75.02 15.88
CA GLN A 288 3.19 75.52 14.88
C GLN A 288 3.60 74.40 13.92
N THR A 289 3.87 73.20 14.44
CA THR A 289 4.16 72.03 13.61
C THR A 289 2.92 71.56 12.85
N ALA A 290 1.71 71.74 13.39
CA ALA A 290 0.46 71.45 12.69
C ALA A 290 0.29 72.30 11.42
N ALA A 291 0.53 73.61 11.52
CA ALA A 291 0.44 74.54 10.40
C ALA A 291 1.50 74.25 9.32
N LEU A 292 2.71 73.86 9.73
CA LEU A 292 3.81 73.51 8.84
C LEU A 292 3.52 72.21 8.08
N VAL A 293 3.03 71.19 8.79
CA VAL A 293 2.73 69.88 8.23
C VAL A 293 1.56 69.91 7.23
N ALA A 294 0.59 70.81 7.41
CA ALA A 294 -0.52 70.99 6.46
C ALA A 294 -0.06 71.45 5.06
N THR A 295 1.16 72.00 4.94
CA THR A 295 1.75 72.44 3.67
C THR A 295 2.63 71.37 3.00
N LEU A 296 2.77 70.18 3.60
CA LEU A 296 3.60 69.11 3.03
C LEU A 296 2.97 68.55 1.73
N PRO A 297 3.73 68.51 0.62
CA PRO A 297 3.27 67.85 -0.60
C PRO A 297 3.16 66.33 -0.38
N THR A 298 2.16 65.72 -1.00
CA THR A 298 1.98 64.26 -0.95
C THR A 298 2.95 63.60 -1.95
N PRO A 299 3.86 62.71 -1.49
CA PRO A 299 4.79 62.03 -2.38
C PRO A 299 4.08 61.04 -3.30
N PRO A 300 4.64 60.75 -4.49
CA PRO A 300 4.10 59.74 -5.40
C PRO A 300 4.08 58.35 -4.76
N SER A 301 3.04 57.57 -5.02
CA SER A 301 2.93 56.21 -4.50
C SER A 301 3.90 55.26 -5.21
N LEU A 302 4.33 54.21 -4.52
CA LEU A 302 5.24 53.18 -5.02
C LEU A 302 4.78 52.56 -6.36
N ASP A 303 3.47 52.39 -6.53
CA ASP A 303 2.84 51.88 -7.75
C ASP A 303 2.97 52.82 -8.96
N MET A 304 3.25 54.11 -8.74
CA MET A 304 3.46 55.10 -9.81
C MET A 304 4.93 55.19 -10.24
N MET A 305 5.86 54.63 -9.47
CA MET A 305 7.30 54.76 -9.69
C MET A 305 7.91 53.58 -10.45
N ALA A 306 7.40 52.36 -10.27
CA ALA A 306 7.88 51.16 -10.96
C ALA A 306 6.97 50.79 -12.15
N PRO A 307 7.45 50.84 -13.41
CA PRO A 307 6.65 50.51 -14.60
C PRO A 307 6.01 49.12 -14.53
N GLU A 308 6.74 48.13 -14.01
CA GLU A 308 6.28 46.74 -13.91
C GLU A 308 5.17 46.55 -12.89
N VAL A 309 5.18 47.34 -11.80
CA VAL A 309 4.12 47.32 -10.77
C VAL A 309 2.85 47.95 -11.32
N LYS A 310 2.98 49.05 -12.07
CA LYS A 310 1.86 49.73 -12.73
C LYS A 310 1.19 48.84 -13.78
N ASP A 311 1.97 48.24 -14.67
CA ASP A 311 1.45 47.31 -15.69
C ASP A 311 0.71 46.13 -15.06
N GLN A 312 1.23 45.59 -13.95
CA GLN A 312 0.59 44.49 -13.23
C GLN A 312 -0.66 44.93 -12.46
N LEU A 313 -0.69 46.17 -11.94
CA LEU A 313 -1.86 46.76 -11.30
C LEU A 313 -2.98 46.93 -12.32
N ASP A 314 -2.68 47.47 -13.50
CA ASP A 314 -3.64 47.65 -14.59
C ASP A 314 -4.22 46.29 -15.04
N ARG A 315 -3.39 45.26 -15.18
CA ARG A 315 -3.86 43.88 -15.47
C ARG A 315 -4.76 43.33 -14.38
N THR A 316 -4.41 43.55 -13.12
CA THR A 316 -5.23 43.10 -11.97
C THR A 316 -6.60 43.78 -11.99
N GLN A 317 -6.63 45.09 -12.23
CA GLN A 317 -7.87 45.88 -12.34
C GLN A 317 -8.72 45.46 -13.54
N GLN A 318 -8.11 45.15 -14.69
CA GLN A 318 -8.84 44.63 -15.86
C GLN A 318 -9.53 43.30 -15.56
N VAL A 319 -8.84 42.37 -14.87
CA VAL A 319 -9.43 41.08 -14.49
C VAL A 319 -10.52 41.26 -13.43
N GLU A 320 -10.35 42.21 -12.51
CA GLU A 320 -11.36 42.57 -11.50
C GLU A 320 -12.62 43.17 -12.15
N ALA A 321 -12.46 44.10 -13.09
CA ALA A 321 -13.56 44.67 -13.88
C ALA A 321 -14.27 43.62 -14.74
N ALA A 322 -13.53 42.64 -15.29
CA ALA A 322 -14.12 41.52 -16.01
C ALA A 322 -14.92 40.59 -15.09
N LEU A 323 -14.50 40.43 -13.83
CA LEU A 323 -15.22 39.64 -12.82
C LEU A 323 -16.50 40.35 -12.35
N ASP A 324 -16.45 41.67 -12.20
CA ASP A 324 -17.60 42.48 -11.78
C ASP A 324 -18.70 42.56 -12.83
N ASN A 325 -18.34 42.51 -14.11
CA ASN A 325 -19.30 42.48 -15.24
C ASN A 325 -19.69 41.06 -15.68
N HIS A 326 -19.26 40.02 -14.95
CA HIS A 326 -19.46 38.64 -15.36
C HIS A 326 -20.94 38.20 -15.20
N PRO A 327 -21.53 37.43 -16.15
CA PRO A 327 -22.92 36.94 -16.08
C PRO A 327 -23.26 36.16 -14.81
N ALA A 328 -22.26 35.49 -14.21
CA ALA A 328 -22.39 34.80 -12.93
C ALA A 328 -22.85 35.70 -11.77
N ARG A 329 -22.70 37.04 -11.85
CA ARG A 329 -23.22 37.99 -10.85
C ARG A 329 -24.75 38.01 -10.76
N GLN A 330 -25.46 37.42 -11.73
CA GLN A 330 -26.91 37.21 -11.66
C GLN A 330 -27.32 36.20 -10.58
N TRP A 331 -26.39 35.39 -10.07
CA TRP A 331 -26.63 34.46 -8.97
C TRP A 331 -26.36 35.13 -7.61
N ASP A 332 -27.21 34.85 -6.61
CA ASP A 332 -27.11 35.43 -5.26
C ASP A 332 -25.73 35.22 -4.61
N ASN A 333 -25.08 34.08 -4.88
CA ASN A 333 -23.73 33.80 -4.37
C ASN A 333 -22.90 32.88 -5.29
N PRO A 334 -22.18 33.44 -6.27
CA PRO A 334 -21.36 32.68 -7.22
C PRO A 334 -20.21 31.92 -6.52
N ASN A 335 -19.73 32.46 -5.39
CA ASN A 335 -18.67 31.83 -4.61
C ASN A 335 -19.16 30.58 -3.86
N ALA A 336 -20.41 30.57 -3.40
CA ALA A 336 -21.03 29.39 -2.81
C ALA A 336 -21.23 28.29 -3.86
N LEU A 337 -21.61 28.67 -5.09
CA LEU A 337 -21.75 27.74 -6.23
C LEU A 337 -20.42 27.10 -6.61
N LEU A 338 -19.35 27.90 -6.75
CA LEU A 338 -17.99 27.38 -6.98
C LEU A 338 -17.52 26.44 -5.86
N LYS A 339 -17.80 26.79 -4.60
CA LYS A 339 -17.47 25.94 -3.45
C LYS A 339 -18.22 24.61 -3.53
N ARG A 340 -19.49 24.64 -3.94
CA ARG A 340 -20.34 23.46 -4.10
C ARG A 340 -19.90 22.58 -5.27
N GLN A 341 -19.55 23.16 -6.41
CA GLN A 341 -18.98 22.43 -7.55
C GLN A 341 -17.68 21.72 -7.14
N LYS A 342 -16.78 22.42 -6.44
CA LYS A 342 -15.54 21.82 -5.92
C LYS A 342 -15.82 20.70 -4.89
N GLN A 343 -16.84 20.85 -4.05
CA GLN A 343 -17.27 19.79 -3.14
C GLN A 343 -17.81 18.58 -3.92
N LEU A 344 -18.62 18.79 -4.95
CA LEU A 344 -19.12 17.73 -5.83
C LEU A 344 -17.99 16.98 -6.52
N GLU A 345 -17.01 17.68 -7.09
CA GLU A 345 -15.81 17.07 -7.70
C GLU A 345 -15.04 16.21 -6.68
N GLY A 346 -14.88 16.71 -5.45
CA GLY A 346 -14.26 15.97 -4.35
C GLY A 346 -15.03 14.70 -3.98
N LEU A 347 -16.35 14.81 -3.83
CA LEU A 347 -17.23 13.66 -3.53
C LEU A 347 -17.21 12.63 -4.66
N GLN A 348 -17.24 13.06 -5.93
CA GLN A 348 -17.15 12.18 -7.09
C GLN A 348 -15.79 11.50 -7.22
N ALA A 349 -14.70 12.16 -6.83
CA ALA A 349 -13.38 11.56 -6.78
C ALA A 349 -13.29 10.50 -5.67
N GLU A 350 -13.82 10.81 -4.47
CA GLU A 350 -13.87 9.84 -3.36
C GLU A 350 -14.76 8.63 -3.70
N TRP A 351 -15.94 8.87 -4.28
CA TRP A 351 -16.83 7.80 -4.71
C TRP A 351 -16.15 6.88 -5.74
N ARG A 352 -15.48 7.45 -6.75
CA ARG A 352 -14.71 6.66 -7.74
C ARG A 352 -13.63 5.80 -7.10
N ASP A 353 -12.82 6.37 -6.22
CA ASP A 353 -11.76 5.64 -5.50
C ASP A 353 -12.33 4.49 -4.66
N ARG A 354 -13.44 4.72 -3.94
CA ARG A 354 -14.08 3.69 -3.12
C ARG A 354 -14.73 2.59 -3.95
N VAL A 355 -15.40 2.94 -5.05
CA VAL A 355 -16.01 1.95 -5.97
C VAL A 355 -14.92 1.09 -6.62
N GLU A 356 -13.81 1.69 -7.05
CA GLU A 356 -12.70 0.94 -7.65
C GLU A 356 -12.08 -0.03 -6.63
N LYS A 357 -11.85 0.42 -5.38
CA LYS A 357 -11.36 -0.45 -4.30
C LYS A 357 -12.33 -1.59 -4.01
N LEU A 358 -13.62 -1.31 -3.92
CA LEU A 358 -14.66 -2.33 -3.70
C LEU A 358 -14.65 -3.37 -4.83
N ALA A 359 -14.57 -2.93 -6.09
CA ALA A 359 -14.53 -3.81 -7.25
C ALA A 359 -13.29 -4.75 -7.23
N ARG A 360 -12.11 -4.22 -6.88
CA ARG A 360 -10.89 -5.02 -6.75
C ARG A 360 -11.01 -6.11 -5.67
N HIS A 361 -11.65 -5.81 -4.54
CA HIS A 361 -11.84 -6.78 -3.46
C HIS A 361 -12.90 -7.82 -3.78
N THR A 362 -13.96 -7.45 -4.50
CA THR A 362 -15.10 -8.32 -4.78
C THR A 362 -14.82 -9.27 -5.96
N GLY A 363 -13.94 -8.89 -6.90
CA GLY A 363 -13.67 -9.65 -8.12
C GLY A 363 -12.41 -10.53 -8.11
N ARG A 364 -11.63 -10.55 -7.03
CA ARG A 364 -10.30 -11.21 -7.03
C ARG A 364 -10.37 -12.70 -7.36
N TYR A 365 -11.17 -13.47 -6.63
CA TYR A 365 -11.28 -14.92 -6.84
C TYR A 365 -11.88 -15.26 -8.20
N TRP A 366 -12.81 -14.44 -8.68
CA TRP A 366 -13.35 -14.62 -10.02
C TRP A 366 -12.31 -14.31 -11.11
N GLN A 367 -11.48 -13.29 -10.90
CA GLN A 367 -10.38 -12.99 -11.82
C GLN A 367 -9.34 -14.12 -11.83
N GLU A 368 -9.01 -14.69 -10.67
CA GLU A 368 -8.14 -15.87 -10.57
C GLU A 368 -8.76 -17.08 -11.31
N PHE A 369 -10.07 -17.30 -11.17
CA PHE A 369 -10.81 -18.33 -11.91
C PHE A 369 -10.69 -18.12 -13.44
N LEU A 370 -10.89 -16.89 -13.93
CA LEU A 370 -10.75 -16.56 -15.34
C LEU A 370 -9.32 -16.73 -15.85
N ASN A 371 -8.33 -16.35 -15.05
CA ASN A 371 -6.91 -16.51 -15.38
C ASN A 371 -6.56 -18.00 -15.53
N ILE A 372 -7.08 -18.87 -14.66
CA ILE A 372 -6.93 -20.33 -14.77
C ILE A 372 -7.61 -20.86 -16.04
N MET A 373 -8.81 -20.38 -16.37
CA MET A 373 -9.47 -20.75 -17.63
C MET A 373 -8.63 -20.41 -18.85
N ASP A 374 -7.94 -19.27 -18.87
CA ASP A 374 -7.09 -18.88 -19.99
C ASP A 374 -5.87 -19.80 -20.14
N VAL A 375 -5.25 -20.22 -19.03
CA VAL A 375 -4.19 -21.23 -19.05
C VAL A 375 -4.72 -22.57 -19.57
N LEU A 376 -5.87 -23.03 -19.07
CA LEU A 376 -6.49 -24.27 -19.53
C LEU A 376 -6.83 -24.24 -21.03
N LYS A 377 -7.35 -23.12 -21.55
CA LYS A 377 -7.62 -22.94 -22.99
C LYS A 377 -6.34 -22.99 -23.81
N HIS A 378 -5.24 -22.42 -23.32
CA HIS A 378 -3.95 -22.45 -24.02
C HIS A 378 -3.43 -23.86 -24.25
N PHE A 379 -3.58 -24.74 -23.25
CA PHE A 379 -3.19 -26.15 -23.33
C PHE A 379 -4.25 -27.05 -23.96
N GLY A 380 -5.38 -26.49 -24.42
CA GLY A 380 -6.46 -27.26 -25.01
C GLY A 380 -7.29 -28.06 -24.00
N GLY A 381 -7.18 -27.77 -22.69
CA GLY A 381 -8.01 -28.37 -21.64
C GLY A 381 -9.45 -27.82 -21.58
N LEU A 382 -9.75 -26.74 -22.30
CA LEU A 382 -11.09 -26.16 -22.39
C LEU A 382 -11.42 -25.76 -23.84
N HIS A 383 -12.63 -26.10 -24.28
CA HIS A 383 -13.22 -25.63 -25.53
C HIS A 383 -14.67 -25.18 -25.29
N ASN A 384 -15.04 -23.98 -25.75
CA ASN A 384 -16.35 -23.37 -25.46
C ASN A 384 -16.74 -23.38 -23.97
N ASN A 385 -15.76 -23.12 -23.09
CA ASN A 385 -15.91 -23.17 -21.62
C ASN A 385 -16.34 -24.52 -21.05
N LYS A 386 -16.15 -25.61 -21.80
CA LYS A 386 -16.32 -26.98 -21.31
C LYS A 386 -15.00 -27.73 -21.37
N PRO A 387 -14.75 -28.67 -20.45
CA PRO A 387 -13.58 -29.54 -20.53
C PRO A 387 -13.53 -30.33 -21.83
N THR A 388 -12.34 -30.42 -22.40
CA THR A 388 -11.98 -31.35 -23.48
C THR A 388 -11.52 -32.68 -22.86
N GLU A 389 -11.03 -33.63 -23.67
CA GLU A 389 -10.44 -34.88 -23.17
C GLU A 389 -9.33 -34.61 -22.13
N LEU A 390 -8.35 -33.74 -22.46
CA LEU A 390 -7.32 -33.30 -21.51
C LEU A 390 -7.92 -32.61 -20.27
N GLY A 391 -8.97 -31.81 -20.45
CA GLY A 391 -9.66 -31.16 -19.34
C GLY A 391 -10.35 -32.15 -18.40
N GLU A 392 -10.95 -33.20 -18.94
CA GLU A 392 -11.57 -34.27 -18.16
C GLU A 392 -10.52 -35.14 -17.46
N MET A 393 -9.36 -35.36 -18.08
CA MET A 393 -8.19 -35.97 -17.43
C MET A 393 -7.74 -35.17 -16.21
N ALA A 394 -7.52 -33.87 -16.38
CA ALA A 394 -7.12 -32.97 -15.31
C ALA A 394 -8.18 -32.82 -14.22
N ALA A 395 -9.47 -32.96 -14.54
CA ALA A 395 -10.54 -32.92 -13.54
C ALA A 395 -10.59 -34.18 -12.67
N ALA A 396 -10.15 -35.33 -13.22
CA ALA A 396 -10.24 -36.64 -12.59
C ALA A 396 -9.08 -36.95 -11.63
N ILE A 397 -7.95 -36.25 -11.76
CA ILE A 397 -6.77 -36.40 -10.90
C ILE A 397 -6.70 -35.30 -9.84
N ARG A 398 -6.21 -35.64 -8.65
CA ARG A 398 -5.96 -34.73 -7.53
C ARG A 398 -4.47 -34.64 -7.26
N GLY A 399 -3.98 -33.42 -7.11
CA GLY A 399 -2.60 -33.13 -6.76
C GLY A 399 -2.37 -31.63 -6.62
N ASP A 400 -1.12 -31.22 -6.43
CA ASP A 400 -0.77 -29.81 -6.25
C ASP A 400 -0.99 -28.98 -7.54
N ASN A 401 -0.94 -29.63 -8.70
CA ASN A 401 -1.24 -29.03 -10.00
C ASN A 401 -1.81 -30.08 -10.95
N GLU A 402 -3.14 -30.11 -11.06
CA GLU A 402 -3.86 -31.15 -11.79
C GLU A 402 -3.64 -31.05 -13.31
N LEU A 403 -3.45 -29.83 -13.85
CA LEU A 403 -3.12 -29.63 -15.26
C LEU A 403 -1.72 -30.16 -15.60
N TRP A 404 -0.73 -29.93 -14.73
CA TRP A 404 0.62 -30.46 -14.93
C TRP A 404 0.62 -31.99 -14.96
N LEU A 405 -0.06 -32.63 -14.02
CA LEU A 405 -0.17 -34.09 -13.97
C LEU A 405 -0.85 -34.64 -15.21
N ALA A 406 -1.97 -34.05 -15.65
CA ALA A 406 -2.66 -34.47 -16.85
C ALA A 406 -1.79 -34.32 -18.10
N LEU A 407 -1.10 -33.20 -18.26
CA LEU A 407 -0.18 -32.97 -19.39
C LEU A 407 0.98 -33.96 -19.43
N ALA A 408 1.53 -34.34 -18.28
CA ALA A 408 2.60 -35.33 -18.19
C ALA A 408 2.12 -36.76 -18.49
N LEU A 409 0.89 -37.10 -18.11
CA LEU A 409 0.30 -38.41 -18.41
C LEU A 409 -0.19 -38.51 -19.86
N ASP A 410 -0.59 -37.39 -20.46
CA ASP A 410 -1.04 -37.29 -21.86
C ASP A 410 0.10 -37.24 -22.88
N SER A 411 1.35 -36.98 -22.46
CA SER A 411 2.47 -36.75 -23.37
C SER A 411 3.05 -38.01 -24.02
N GLU A 412 2.51 -39.20 -23.72
CA GLU A 412 3.00 -40.52 -24.18
C GLU A 412 4.43 -40.90 -23.72
N GLU A 413 5.18 -39.96 -23.12
CA GLU A 413 6.54 -40.15 -22.59
C GLU A 413 6.63 -41.28 -21.54
N PHE A 414 5.52 -41.69 -20.92
CA PHE A 414 5.50 -42.73 -19.89
C PHE A 414 5.05 -44.11 -20.38
N ASP A 415 4.55 -44.23 -21.62
CA ASP A 415 3.94 -45.47 -22.12
C ASP A 415 4.94 -46.63 -22.26
N HIS A 416 6.24 -46.32 -22.34
CA HIS A 416 7.32 -47.30 -22.51
C HIS A 416 7.99 -47.70 -21.18
N LEU A 417 7.62 -47.07 -20.07
CA LEU A 417 8.21 -47.34 -18.75
C LEU A 417 7.63 -48.63 -18.17
N ASP A 418 8.48 -49.40 -17.46
CA ASP A 418 7.99 -50.47 -16.61
C ASP A 418 7.36 -49.94 -15.30
N ALA A 419 6.84 -50.85 -14.47
CA ALA A 419 6.14 -50.48 -13.24
C ALA A 419 7.04 -49.76 -12.22
N ALA A 420 8.31 -50.15 -12.08
CA ALA A 420 9.22 -49.52 -11.13
C ALA A 420 9.67 -48.13 -11.63
N GLN A 421 9.94 -48.03 -12.93
CA GLN A 421 10.30 -46.79 -13.61
C GLN A 421 9.14 -45.77 -13.59
N LEU A 422 7.91 -46.21 -13.86
CA LEU A 422 6.73 -45.36 -13.79
C LEU A 422 6.51 -44.81 -12.37
N ALA A 423 6.81 -45.60 -11.33
CA ALA A 423 6.72 -45.14 -9.95
C ALA A 423 7.70 -43.98 -9.68
N ALA A 424 8.94 -44.07 -10.15
CA ALA A 424 9.90 -42.96 -10.03
C ALA A 424 9.50 -41.74 -10.86
N ALA A 425 9.01 -41.94 -12.08
CA ALA A 425 8.51 -40.84 -12.91
C ALA A 425 7.34 -40.11 -12.25
N CYS A 426 6.38 -40.82 -11.67
CA CYS A 426 5.29 -40.21 -10.91
C CYS A 426 5.78 -39.49 -9.66
N ALA A 427 6.78 -40.04 -8.95
CA ALA A 427 7.39 -39.40 -7.80
C ALA A 427 8.02 -38.04 -8.18
N ALA A 428 8.63 -37.93 -9.36
CA ALA A 428 9.21 -36.68 -9.86
C ALA A 428 8.16 -35.56 -10.02
N LEU A 429 6.91 -35.92 -10.34
CA LEU A 429 5.82 -34.97 -10.56
C LEU A 429 5.16 -34.45 -9.27
N VAL A 430 5.38 -35.13 -8.13
CA VAL A 430 4.72 -34.79 -6.85
C VAL A 430 5.65 -34.60 -5.66
N THR A 431 6.95 -34.83 -5.84
CA THR A 431 7.93 -34.61 -4.79
C THR A 431 8.38 -33.15 -4.75
N GLU A 432 8.27 -32.56 -3.56
CA GLU A 432 8.84 -31.26 -3.26
C GLU A 432 10.15 -31.47 -2.52
N ASN A 433 11.24 -30.84 -2.99
CA ASN A 433 12.50 -30.85 -2.26
C ASN A 433 12.57 -29.68 -1.28
N SER A 434 12.14 -29.90 -0.03
CA SER A 434 12.11 -28.87 1.02
C SER A 434 13.47 -28.60 1.68
N ARG A 435 14.49 -29.45 1.47
CA ARG A 435 15.81 -29.35 2.13
C ARG A 435 16.91 -29.40 1.06
N PRO A 436 17.57 -28.27 0.72
CA PRO A 436 18.56 -28.19 -0.35
C PRO A 436 19.79 -29.09 -0.16
N ASP A 437 20.05 -29.50 1.08
CA ASP A 437 21.13 -30.37 1.53
C ASP A 437 20.76 -31.87 1.51
N SER A 438 19.54 -32.20 1.13
CA SER A 438 19.11 -33.59 0.95
C SER A 438 19.84 -34.26 -0.22
N TRP A 439 20.30 -35.49 -0.02
CA TRP A 439 20.91 -36.31 -1.06
C TRP A 439 20.35 -37.73 -1.07
N CYS A 440 20.43 -38.36 -2.24
CA CYS A 440 20.15 -39.78 -2.45
C CYS A 440 21.27 -40.36 -3.31
N ARG A 441 21.73 -41.58 -2.98
CA ARG A 441 22.77 -42.29 -3.75
C ARG A 441 22.21 -43.09 -4.92
N TYR A 442 20.90 -43.29 -4.97
CA TYR A 442 20.25 -43.99 -6.06
C TYR A 442 20.09 -43.05 -7.25
N GLN A 443 20.66 -43.45 -8.38
CA GLN A 443 20.48 -42.75 -9.64
C GLN A 443 19.19 -43.22 -10.31
N LEU A 444 18.56 -42.31 -11.06
CA LEU A 444 17.48 -42.66 -11.96
C LEU A 444 18.01 -43.55 -13.08
N SER A 445 17.16 -44.44 -13.60
CA SER A 445 17.47 -45.14 -14.84
C SER A 445 17.44 -44.19 -16.03
N ASP A 446 18.31 -44.40 -17.02
CA ASP A 446 18.39 -43.58 -18.24
C ASP A 446 17.01 -43.43 -18.91
N THR A 447 16.19 -44.48 -18.87
CA THR A 447 14.83 -44.49 -19.43
C THR A 447 13.90 -43.52 -18.70
N VAL A 448 13.98 -43.45 -17.36
CA VAL A 448 13.19 -42.48 -16.59
C VAL A 448 13.71 -41.07 -16.80
N GLU A 449 15.04 -40.89 -16.85
CA GLU A 449 15.64 -39.57 -17.10
C GLU A 449 15.23 -39.02 -18.47
N ASP A 450 15.27 -39.85 -19.52
CA ASP A 450 14.82 -39.49 -20.87
C ASP A 450 13.33 -39.11 -20.90
N ALA A 451 12.47 -39.92 -20.27
CA ALA A 451 11.03 -39.66 -20.19
C ALA A 451 10.72 -38.33 -19.47
N LEU A 452 11.39 -38.06 -18.34
CA LEU A 452 11.26 -36.79 -17.62
C LEU A 452 11.83 -35.62 -18.45
N GLY A 453 12.89 -35.86 -19.21
CA GLY A 453 13.48 -34.89 -20.15
C GLY A 453 12.51 -34.46 -21.25
N GLY A 454 11.69 -35.38 -21.76
CA GLY A 454 10.62 -35.11 -22.73
C GLY A 454 9.61 -34.06 -22.24
N LEU A 455 9.35 -34.03 -20.94
CA LEU A 455 8.41 -33.09 -20.31
C LEU A 455 8.94 -31.66 -20.19
N HIS A 456 10.24 -31.42 -20.38
CA HIS A 456 10.84 -30.09 -20.18
C HIS A 456 10.20 -28.98 -21.02
N THR A 457 9.83 -29.29 -22.27
CA THR A 457 9.21 -28.31 -23.17
C THR A 457 7.83 -27.90 -22.65
N ILE A 458 7.00 -28.89 -22.30
CA ILE A 458 5.64 -28.68 -21.77
C ILE A 458 5.72 -27.92 -20.43
N ARG A 459 6.61 -28.35 -19.53
CA ARG A 459 6.86 -27.68 -18.24
C ARG A 459 7.23 -26.21 -18.41
N ARG A 460 8.16 -25.91 -19.33
CA ARG A 460 8.59 -24.53 -19.61
C ARG A 460 7.46 -23.68 -20.19
N GLN A 461 6.63 -24.25 -21.06
CA GLN A 461 5.45 -23.56 -21.60
C GLN A 461 4.43 -23.28 -20.50
N LEU A 462 4.13 -24.28 -19.65
CA LEU A 462 3.16 -24.15 -18.57
C LEU A 462 3.61 -23.09 -17.57
N PHE A 463 4.89 -23.11 -17.18
CA PHE A 463 5.46 -22.08 -16.31
C PHE A 463 5.28 -20.66 -16.88
N LYS A 464 5.56 -20.46 -18.17
CA LYS A 464 5.39 -19.16 -18.84
C LYS A 464 3.93 -18.70 -18.85
N GLN A 465 2.99 -19.60 -19.12
CA GLN A 465 1.57 -19.26 -19.14
C GLN A 465 1.03 -18.96 -17.75
N GLN A 466 1.38 -19.78 -16.76
CA GLN A 466 1.04 -19.51 -15.36
C GLN A 466 1.55 -18.14 -14.92
N HIS A 467 2.79 -17.79 -15.25
CA HIS A 467 3.35 -16.50 -14.90
C HIS A 467 2.64 -15.34 -15.62
N ARG A 468 2.33 -15.50 -16.91
CA ARG A 468 1.59 -14.49 -17.70
C ARG A 468 0.20 -14.18 -17.14
N HIS A 469 -0.48 -15.20 -16.62
CA HIS A 469 -1.83 -15.10 -16.07
C HIS A 469 -1.84 -15.00 -14.53
N TRP A 470 -0.69 -14.79 -13.88
CA TRP A 470 -0.58 -14.66 -12.42
C TRP A 470 -1.17 -15.85 -11.64
N VAL A 471 -1.08 -17.05 -12.22
CA VAL A 471 -1.50 -18.31 -11.58
C VAL A 471 -0.30 -18.91 -10.86
N THR A 472 -0.46 -19.21 -9.57
CA THR A 472 0.58 -19.86 -8.75
C THR A 472 0.18 -21.29 -8.47
N ALA A 473 0.69 -22.22 -9.28
CA ALA A 473 0.59 -23.66 -9.04
C ALA A 473 1.96 -24.29 -9.29
N PRO A 474 2.43 -25.21 -8.44
CA PRO A 474 3.75 -25.80 -8.60
C PRO A 474 3.82 -26.70 -9.84
N ILE A 475 5.01 -26.82 -10.44
CA ILE A 475 5.25 -27.71 -11.58
C ILE A 475 6.48 -28.55 -11.24
N TRP A 476 6.30 -29.44 -10.26
CA TRP A 476 7.36 -30.27 -9.71
C TRP A 476 7.92 -31.20 -10.77
N LEU A 477 9.25 -31.31 -10.78
CA LEU A 477 10.01 -32.21 -11.64
C LEU A 477 11.35 -32.46 -10.93
N GLU A 478 11.33 -33.43 -10.02
CA GLU A 478 12.44 -33.79 -9.13
C GLU A 478 13.25 -34.95 -9.73
N TYR A 479 14.58 -34.90 -9.64
CA TYR A 479 15.48 -35.92 -10.22
C TYR A 479 16.38 -36.60 -9.18
N ASP A 480 16.73 -35.89 -8.10
CA ASP A 480 17.83 -36.27 -7.22
C ASP A 480 17.38 -37.30 -6.17
N LEU A 481 16.15 -37.21 -5.67
CA LEU A 481 15.64 -38.05 -4.59
C LEU A 481 14.82 -39.23 -5.13
N VAL A 482 14.13 -39.06 -6.25
CA VAL A 482 13.14 -40.01 -6.78
C VAL A 482 13.71 -41.37 -7.18
N GLY A 483 15.02 -41.49 -7.38
CA GLY A 483 15.68 -42.80 -7.58
C GLY A 483 15.40 -43.79 -6.44
N LEU A 484 15.17 -43.31 -5.21
CA LEU A 484 14.79 -44.19 -4.10
C LEU A 484 13.45 -44.90 -4.32
N VAL A 485 12.53 -44.28 -5.07
CA VAL A 485 11.20 -44.84 -5.33
C VAL A 485 11.30 -45.99 -6.32
N GLU A 486 12.14 -45.86 -7.34
CA GLU A 486 12.44 -46.95 -8.28
C GLU A 486 13.01 -48.16 -7.51
N GLN A 487 14.00 -47.91 -6.65
CA GLN A 487 14.63 -48.97 -5.86
C GLN A 487 13.67 -49.61 -4.85
N TRP A 488 12.76 -48.82 -4.28
CA TRP A 488 11.69 -49.37 -3.45
C TRP A 488 10.76 -50.29 -4.24
N ALA A 489 10.38 -49.92 -5.47
CA ALA A 489 9.58 -50.78 -6.34
C ALA A 489 10.34 -52.05 -6.78
N LEU A 490 11.67 -51.96 -6.93
CA LEU A 490 12.57 -53.09 -7.19
C LEU A 490 12.87 -53.95 -5.95
N GLN A 491 12.10 -53.77 -4.87
CA GLN A 491 12.14 -54.59 -3.66
C GLN A 491 13.42 -54.46 -2.79
N VAL A 492 14.16 -53.35 -2.89
CA VAL A 492 15.29 -53.07 -1.98
C VAL A 492 14.81 -53.04 -0.52
N ASP A 493 15.58 -53.61 0.40
CA ASP A 493 15.24 -53.64 1.83
C ASP A 493 15.13 -52.23 2.44
N TRP A 494 14.20 -52.03 3.40
CA TRP A 494 13.92 -50.73 4.00
C TRP A 494 15.15 -50.09 4.65
N VAL A 495 15.92 -50.87 5.41
CA VAL A 495 17.11 -50.37 6.10
C VAL A 495 18.16 -49.93 5.08
N THR A 496 18.34 -50.75 4.03
CA THR A 496 19.26 -50.42 2.94
C THR A 496 18.82 -49.15 2.20
N LEU A 497 17.52 -48.99 1.95
CA LEU A 497 16.96 -47.80 1.31
C LEU A 497 17.28 -46.53 2.12
N CYS A 498 17.06 -46.59 3.44
CA CYS A 498 17.30 -45.47 4.35
C CYS A 498 18.79 -45.09 4.45
N ASP A 499 19.69 -46.07 4.46
CA ASP A 499 21.14 -45.85 4.54
C ASP A 499 21.73 -45.11 3.32
N HIS A 500 20.98 -45.04 2.21
CA HIS A 500 21.41 -44.46 0.94
C HIS A 500 20.83 -43.06 0.68
N THR A 501 20.23 -42.42 1.69
CA THR A 501 19.75 -41.05 1.60
C THR A 501 19.98 -40.31 2.92
N SER A 502 19.96 -38.98 2.90
CA SER A 502 19.91 -38.14 4.10
C SER A 502 18.49 -37.86 4.60
N LEU A 503 17.46 -38.37 3.91
CA LEU A 503 16.08 -38.17 4.31
C LEU A 503 15.77 -38.95 5.59
N ASP A 504 14.98 -38.33 6.46
CA ASP A 504 14.42 -39.01 7.63
C ASP A 504 13.42 -40.08 7.14
N GLU A 505 13.30 -41.21 7.86
CA GLU A 505 12.39 -42.31 7.48
C GLU A 505 10.95 -41.83 7.17
N GLY A 506 10.45 -40.86 7.93
CA GLY A 506 9.13 -40.26 7.72
C GLY A 506 9.01 -39.48 6.40
N ASP A 507 10.08 -38.82 5.96
CA ASP A 507 10.11 -38.10 4.68
C ASP A 507 10.13 -39.11 3.51
N ILE A 508 10.86 -40.23 3.66
CA ILE A 508 10.84 -41.34 2.69
C ILE A 508 9.43 -41.93 2.56
N VAL A 509 8.78 -42.26 3.70
CA VAL A 509 7.39 -42.77 3.70
C VAL A 509 6.45 -41.75 3.05
N ARG A 510 6.63 -40.45 3.32
CA ARG A 510 5.81 -39.39 2.71
C ARG A 510 5.96 -39.36 1.19
N ILE A 511 7.18 -39.43 0.65
CA ILE A 511 7.41 -39.50 -0.80
C ILE A 511 6.71 -40.73 -1.38
N LEU A 512 6.96 -41.92 -0.81
CA LEU A 512 6.38 -43.18 -1.29
C LEU A 512 4.85 -43.16 -1.25
N ARG A 513 4.24 -42.60 -0.20
CA ARG A 513 2.77 -42.49 -0.08
C ARG A 513 2.17 -41.47 -1.05
N ARG A 514 2.82 -40.33 -1.28
CA ARG A 514 2.36 -39.36 -2.30
C ARG A 514 2.41 -39.96 -3.70
N THR A 515 3.47 -40.70 -4.02
CA THR A 515 3.57 -41.44 -5.28
C THR A 515 2.48 -42.51 -5.38
N LEU A 516 2.27 -43.29 -4.33
CA LEU A 516 1.22 -44.31 -4.27
C LEU A 516 -0.18 -43.71 -4.50
N ASP A 517 -0.47 -42.56 -3.89
CA ASP A 517 -1.73 -41.84 -4.08
C ASP A 517 -1.97 -41.47 -5.55
N VAL A 518 -0.97 -40.89 -6.22
CA VAL A 518 -1.05 -40.55 -7.66
C VAL A 518 -1.22 -41.79 -8.52
N LEU A 519 -0.40 -42.83 -8.29
CA LEU A 519 -0.49 -44.10 -9.02
C LEU A 519 -1.84 -44.77 -8.83
N SER A 520 -2.47 -44.63 -7.66
CA SER A 520 -3.80 -45.17 -7.40
C SER A 520 -4.91 -44.47 -8.20
N GLN A 521 -4.69 -43.20 -8.57
CA GLN A 521 -5.65 -42.39 -9.33
C GLN A 521 -5.54 -42.64 -10.85
N ILE A 522 -4.34 -42.86 -11.39
CA ILE A 522 -4.08 -43.03 -12.84
C ILE A 522 -5.04 -44.04 -13.52
N PRO A 523 -5.32 -45.23 -12.95
CA PRO A 523 -6.24 -46.19 -13.56
C PRO A 523 -7.67 -45.67 -13.76
N HIS A 524 -8.06 -44.62 -13.03
CA HIS A 524 -9.39 -44.01 -13.05
C HIS A 524 -9.47 -42.71 -13.87
N VAL A 525 -8.34 -42.13 -14.28
CA VAL A 525 -8.30 -40.92 -15.13
C VAL A 525 -8.79 -41.29 -16.53
N PRO A 526 -9.77 -40.63 -17.15
CA PRO A 526 -10.31 -41.02 -18.47
C PRO A 526 -9.28 -40.80 -19.60
N TYR A 527 -9.52 -41.36 -20.79
CA TYR A 527 -8.72 -41.19 -22.04
C TYR A 527 -7.25 -41.66 -22.03
N LEU A 528 -6.65 -41.96 -20.87
CA LEU A 528 -5.32 -42.56 -20.79
C LEU A 528 -5.25 -43.95 -21.43
N SER A 529 -4.06 -44.27 -21.97
CA SER A 529 -3.72 -45.55 -22.59
C SER A 529 -3.94 -46.73 -21.63
N ASP A 530 -4.41 -47.87 -22.15
CA ASP A 530 -4.61 -49.09 -21.34
C ASP A 530 -3.28 -49.62 -20.78
N THR A 531 -2.18 -49.40 -21.51
CA THR A 531 -0.82 -49.72 -21.08
C THR A 531 -0.48 -48.96 -19.81
N LEU A 532 -0.57 -47.62 -19.84
CA LEU A 532 -0.23 -46.78 -18.68
C LEU A 532 -1.11 -47.09 -17.47
N ARG A 533 -2.42 -47.33 -17.68
CA ARG A 533 -3.34 -47.74 -16.60
C ARG A 533 -2.92 -49.06 -15.96
N THR A 534 -2.47 -50.02 -16.75
CA THR A 534 -2.06 -51.34 -16.26
C THR A 534 -0.73 -51.23 -15.51
N THR A 535 0.27 -50.59 -16.12
CA THR A 535 1.57 -50.32 -15.49
C THR A 535 1.42 -49.56 -14.17
N ALA A 536 0.49 -48.59 -14.09
CA ALA A 536 0.22 -47.86 -12.85
C ALA A 536 -0.37 -48.74 -11.73
N ARG A 537 -1.23 -49.72 -12.07
CA ARG A 537 -1.74 -50.70 -11.08
C ARG A 537 -0.59 -51.56 -10.55
N ASP A 538 0.26 -52.04 -11.43
CA ASP A 538 1.41 -52.88 -11.07
C ASP A 538 2.40 -52.08 -10.22
N ALA A 539 2.70 -50.84 -10.60
CA ALA A 539 3.56 -49.91 -9.85
C ALA A 539 3.02 -49.64 -8.44
N LYS A 540 1.71 -49.39 -8.33
CA LYS A 540 1.03 -49.19 -7.04
C LYS A 540 1.18 -50.43 -6.15
N ASP A 541 1.00 -51.63 -6.69
CA ASP A 541 1.13 -52.87 -5.94
C ASP A 541 2.59 -53.13 -5.50
N LEU A 542 3.59 -52.75 -6.31
CA LEU A 542 5.01 -52.83 -5.95
C LEU A 542 5.39 -51.89 -4.79
N LEU A 543 4.86 -50.65 -4.78
CA LEU A 543 5.14 -49.68 -3.72
C LEU A 543 4.43 -50.03 -2.41
N ASN A 544 3.27 -50.69 -2.47
CA ASN A 544 2.40 -50.97 -1.33
C ASN A 544 2.90 -52.14 -0.46
N ARG A 545 4.04 -51.95 0.19
CA ARG A 545 4.64 -52.92 1.14
C ARG A 545 5.11 -52.23 2.42
N PHE A 546 5.29 -53.00 3.50
CA PHE A 546 5.73 -52.45 4.79
C PHE A 546 7.08 -51.74 4.66
N PRO A 547 7.27 -50.53 5.23
CA PRO A 547 6.37 -49.79 6.14
C PRO A 547 5.42 -48.79 5.46
N VAL A 548 5.38 -48.76 4.13
CA VAL A 548 4.50 -47.85 3.36
C VAL A 548 3.05 -48.30 3.42
N ASN A 549 2.82 -49.61 3.37
CA ASN A 549 1.48 -50.19 3.41
C ASN A 549 0.73 -49.78 4.68
N GLU A 550 -0.54 -49.44 4.51
CA GLU A 550 -1.45 -49.42 5.65
C GLU A 550 -2.04 -50.82 5.77
N GLU A 551 -1.49 -51.63 6.67
CA GLU A 551 -2.30 -52.69 7.26
C GLU A 551 -3.43 -51.99 8.03
N ILE A 552 -4.58 -51.86 7.38
CA ILE A 552 -5.83 -51.77 8.13
C ILE A 552 -6.00 -53.15 8.78
N ASN A 553 -5.51 -53.29 10.01
CA ASN A 553 -6.03 -54.33 10.90
C ASN A 553 -7.45 -53.97 11.34
#